data_AF-A0A8J5QXJ9-F1
#
_entry.id   AF-A0A8J5QXJ9-F1
#
_cell.length_a   1.000
_cell.length_b   1.000
_cell.length_c   1.000
_cell.angle_alpha   90.00
_cell.angle_beta   90.00
_cell.angle_gamma   90.00
#
_symmetry.space_group_name_H-M   'P 1'
#
loop_
_entity.id
_entity.type
_entity.pdbx_description
1 polymer ?
#
loop_
_entity_poly.entity_id
_entity_poly.type
_entity_poly.pdbx_seq_one_letter_code
_entity_poly.pdbx_strand_id
1 'polypeptide(L)'
;KFKDQRDLNKGVKVFTWARIMSKCIGVWPLEPNYYLFNLSFLYFTYIMFTEYVNLFYCLPNLKKVVNNLTESLAFTHIYVRTLMLRVHIKKLREIISEFLKDYHVSAYKNSEEVYLFMGYMKKGKFFVKYATIFVAMTVTSWFIRPITSSSVQAPHNSTIPKFTYVLPYKFHVFYPINSYRAYVLTYISHGPFAFISGLGHVTSGCFLIMLSFHVSGRLAVLATRINALKYRKEGYRKELNEIIFEHSRLLNMGEGIKKAYTTSLLIYLINGSILICIIGYQILLIFTLGIKKNLTPFFVFIMTVYLVITIFCILSEHLIAESKKVSNAFWNCQWYNMDQDCTKDIIFCIKRSQKPLCLQAGAFFTFGNKTLTEVTKTAMGYLSVLRNFLLAEQS
;
A
#
# COMPACT_ATOMS: atom_id res chain seq x y z
N LYS A 1 -30.80 -4.96 -15.79
CA LYS A 1 -29.79 -5.92 -16.29
C LYS A 1 -28.73 -5.29 -17.21
N PHE A 2 -29.07 -4.73 -18.38
CA PHE A 2 -28.06 -4.13 -19.29
C PHE A 2 -27.31 -2.93 -18.67
N LYS A 3 -28.04 -2.02 -18.01
CA LYS A 3 -27.46 -0.89 -17.25
C LYS A 3 -26.51 -1.37 -16.15
N ASP A 4 -26.93 -2.37 -15.38
CA ASP A 4 -26.13 -2.94 -14.29
C ASP A 4 -24.83 -3.58 -14.80
N GLN A 5 -24.91 -4.37 -15.88
CA GLN A 5 -23.71 -4.97 -16.49
C GLN A 5 -22.76 -3.89 -17.03
N ARG A 6 -23.29 -2.81 -17.62
CA ARG A 6 -22.48 -1.66 -18.06
C ARG A 6 -21.74 -1.02 -16.89
N ASP A 7 -22.39 -0.88 -15.74
CA ASP A 7 -21.75 -0.29 -14.55
C ASP A 7 -20.71 -1.23 -13.93
N LEU A 8 -20.98 -2.54 -13.86
CA LEU A 8 -20.00 -3.55 -13.46
C LEU A 8 -18.77 -3.54 -14.39
N ASN A 9 -18.98 -3.46 -15.71
CA ASN A 9 -17.89 -3.36 -16.68
C ASN A 9 -17.02 -2.11 -16.47
N LYS A 10 -17.61 -0.97 -16.06
CA LYS A 10 -16.83 0.22 -15.66
C LYS A 10 -15.98 -0.04 -14.41
N GLY A 11 -16.46 -0.88 -13.49
CA GLY A 11 -15.71 -1.33 -12.33
C GLY A 11 -14.48 -2.14 -12.72
N VAL A 12 -14.62 -3.10 -13.63
CA VAL A 12 -13.49 -3.90 -14.16
C VAL A 12 -12.43 -3.02 -14.82
N LYS A 13 -12.83 -1.97 -15.55
CA LYS A 13 -11.88 -1.04 -16.20
C LYS A 13 -10.92 -0.35 -15.23
N VAL A 14 -11.28 -0.24 -13.94
CA VAL A 14 -10.38 0.28 -12.91
C VAL A 14 -9.18 -0.65 -12.72
N PHE A 15 -9.40 -1.95 -12.82
CA PHE A 15 -8.37 -2.97 -12.70
C PHE A 15 -7.47 -3.06 -13.95
N THR A 16 -7.91 -2.51 -15.09
CA THR A 16 -7.08 -2.43 -16.30
C THR A 16 -5.81 -1.62 -16.07
N TRP A 17 -5.87 -0.53 -15.28
CA TRP A 17 -4.68 0.24 -14.92
C TRP A 17 -3.71 -0.60 -14.08
N ALA A 18 -4.21 -1.30 -13.06
CA ALA A 18 -3.40 -2.21 -12.26
C ALA A 18 -2.81 -3.35 -13.11
N ARG A 19 -3.55 -3.85 -14.11
CA ARG A 19 -3.07 -4.85 -15.08
C ARG A 19 -1.91 -4.31 -15.92
N ILE A 20 -2.03 -3.09 -16.45
CA ILE A 20 -0.96 -2.49 -17.27
C ILE A 20 0.30 -2.31 -16.41
N MET A 21 0.18 -1.70 -15.23
CA MET A 21 1.33 -1.44 -14.36
C MET A 21 2.01 -2.72 -13.87
N SER A 22 1.23 -3.74 -13.52
CA SER A 22 1.77 -5.05 -13.12
C SER A 22 2.44 -5.81 -14.27
N LYS A 23 1.91 -5.70 -15.50
CA LYS A 23 2.54 -6.30 -16.69
C LYS A 23 3.90 -5.67 -17.00
N CYS A 24 4.06 -4.37 -16.80
CA CYS A 24 5.35 -3.68 -17.00
C CYS A 24 6.49 -4.21 -16.11
N ILE A 25 6.17 -4.81 -14.96
CA ILE A 25 7.17 -5.43 -14.05
C ILE A 25 7.06 -6.97 -14.07
N GLY A 26 6.22 -7.54 -14.93
CA GLY A 26 6.03 -8.99 -15.03
C GLY A 26 5.29 -9.65 -13.85
N VAL A 27 4.64 -8.87 -12.96
CA VAL A 27 3.96 -9.36 -11.74
C VAL A 27 2.45 -9.55 -11.89
N TRP A 28 1.91 -9.48 -13.12
CA TRP A 28 0.48 -9.70 -13.33
C TRP A 28 0.07 -11.14 -12.95
N PRO A 29 -0.85 -11.35 -11.99
CA PRO A 29 -1.07 -12.70 -11.44
C PRO A 29 -1.65 -13.73 -12.41
N LEU A 30 -2.50 -13.32 -13.35
CA LEU A 30 -3.12 -14.24 -14.32
C LEU A 30 -2.13 -14.69 -15.41
N GLU A 31 -1.27 -13.78 -15.88
CA GLU A 31 -0.28 -14.03 -16.95
C GLU A 31 1.10 -13.48 -16.50
N PRO A 32 1.78 -14.16 -15.55
CA PRO A 32 3.05 -13.67 -15.02
C PRO A 32 4.17 -13.83 -16.06
N ASN A 33 4.95 -12.76 -16.26
CA ASN A 33 6.15 -12.80 -17.07
C ASN A 33 7.37 -12.96 -16.16
N TYR A 34 7.79 -14.21 -15.97
CA TYR A 34 8.88 -14.58 -15.08
C TYR A 34 10.22 -13.98 -15.50
N TYR A 35 10.49 -13.93 -16.81
CA TYR A 35 11.75 -13.39 -17.34
C TYR A 35 11.87 -11.90 -17.06
N LEU A 36 10.83 -11.12 -17.39
CA LEU A 36 10.80 -9.68 -17.15
C LEU A 36 10.91 -9.37 -15.66
N PHE A 37 10.17 -10.08 -14.81
CA PHE A 37 10.25 -9.91 -13.36
C PHE A 37 11.66 -10.17 -12.84
N ASN A 38 12.27 -11.31 -13.20
CA ASN A 38 13.60 -11.67 -12.74
C ASN A 38 14.65 -10.64 -13.18
N LEU A 39 14.59 -10.17 -14.42
CA LEU A 39 15.49 -9.12 -14.93
C LEU A 39 15.34 -7.81 -14.14
N SER A 40 14.10 -7.31 -13.98
CA SER A 40 13.84 -6.08 -13.23
C SER A 40 14.21 -6.21 -11.75
N PHE A 41 13.96 -7.38 -11.15
CA PHE A 41 14.24 -7.63 -9.73
C PHE A 41 15.73 -7.84 -9.45
N LEU A 42 16.48 -8.45 -10.37
CA LEU A 42 17.95 -8.53 -10.31
C LEU A 42 18.57 -7.14 -10.41
N TYR A 43 18.09 -6.31 -11.33
CA TYR A 43 18.52 -4.91 -11.43
C TYR A 43 18.22 -4.13 -10.15
N PHE A 44 17.02 -4.26 -9.59
CA PHE A 44 16.68 -3.64 -8.29
C PHE A 44 17.62 -4.16 -7.19
N THR A 45 17.86 -5.47 -7.11
CA THR A 45 18.75 -6.07 -6.11
C THR A 45 20.18 -5.52 -6.21
N TYR A 46 20.71 -5.35 -7.42
CA TYR A 46 22.00 -4.71 -7.66
C TYR A 46 22.02 -3.26 -7.15
N ILE A 47 20.98 -2.47 -7.45
CA ILE A 47 20.90 -1.09 -6.97
C ILE A 47 20.82 -1.03 -5.44
N MET A 48 20.00 -1.89 -4.80
CA MET A 48 19.95 -1.99 -3.33
C MET A 48 21.31 -2.29 -2.74
N PHE A 49 22.09 -3.20 -3.35
CA PHE A 49 23.43 -3.50 -2.91
C PHE A 49 24.34 -2.26 -2.96
N THR A 50 24.34 -1.53 -4.08
CA THR A 50 25.15 -0.28 -4.21
C THR A 50 24.74 0.80 -3.20
N GLU A 51 23.46 0.86 -2.83
CA GLU A 51 22.96 1.80 -1.83
C GLU A 51 23.45 1.42 -0.42
N TYR A 52 23.35 0.16 -0.04
CA TYR A 52 23.84 -0.30 1.27
C TYR A 52 25.36 -0.17 1.40
N VAL A 53 26.11 -0.39 0.32
CA VAL A 53 27.55 -0.08 0.28
C VAL A 53 27.78 1.41 0.54
N ASN A 54 26.99 2.30 -0.07
CA ASN A 54 27.08 3.73 0.21
C ASN A 54 26.74 4.09 1.67
N LEU A 55 25.72 3.43 2.25
CA LEU A 55 25.36 3.60 3.65
C LEU A 55 26.50 3.15 4.58
N PHE A 56 27.17 2.04 4.27
CA PHE A 56 28.32 1.53 5.01
C PHE A 56 29.46 2.56 5.07
N TYR A 57 29.80 3.17 3.92
CA TYR A 57 30.80 4.25 3.88
C TYR A 57 30.37 5.52 4.63
N CYS A 58 29.08 5.73 4.86
CA CYS A 58 28.56 6.89 5.58
C CYS A 58 28.52 6.71 7.10
N LEU A 59 28.70 5.48 7.62
CA LEU A 59 28.61 5.17 9.06
C LEU A 59 29.41 6.10 9.99
N PRO A 60 30.61 6.59 9.63
CA PRO A 60 31.37 7.50 10.51
C PRO A 60 30.69 8.86 10.75
N ASN A 61 29.70 9.25 9.95
CA ASN A 61 29.06 10.57 10.04
C ASN A 61 27.54 10.44 10.15
N LEU A 62 27.00 10.67 11.35
CA LEU A 62 25.58 10.54 11.67
C LEU A 62 24.67 11.32 10.70
N LYS A 63 25.04 12.55 10.32
CA LYS A 63 24.27 13.37 9.38
C LYS A 63 24.20 12.73 7.99
N LYS A 64 25.28 12.09 7.52
CA LYS A 64 25.27 11.32 6.27
C LYS A 64 24.48 10.02 6.38
N VAL A 65 24.54 9.35 7.55
CA VAL A 65 23.75 8.14 7.84
C VAL A 65 22.25 8.45 7.77
N VAL A 66 21.78 9.43 8.54
CA VAL A 66 20.36 9.83 8.58
C VAL A 66 19.84 10.16 7.18
N ASN A 67 20.64 10.87 6.39
CA ASN A 67 20.31 11.24 5.03
C ASN A 67 20.27 10.05 4.04
N ASN A 68 21.07 9.00 4.22
CA ASN A 68 21.01 7.79 3.40
C ASN A 68 19.87 6.87 3.86
N LEU A 69 19.68 6.74 5.18
CA LEU A 69 18.68 5.87 5.78
C LEU A 69 17.25 6.21 5.31
N THR A 70 16.96 7.48 5.01
CA THR A 70 15.70 7.90 4.38
C THR A 70 15.42 7.19 3.05
N GLU A 71 16.42 7.08 2.19
CA GLU A 71 16.30 6.42 0.89
C GLU A 71 16.26 4.90 1.08
N SER A 72 17.14 4.39 1.95
CA SER A 72 17.30 2.94 2.12
C SER A 72 16.08 2.29 2.75
N LEU A 73 15.45 2.92 3.74
CA LEU A 73 14.20 2.41 4.33
C LEU A 73 13.05 2.39 3.33
N ALA A 74 12.99 3.40 2.45
CA ALA A 74 11.97 3.50 1.41
C ALA A 74 12.14 2.38 0.37
N PHE A 75 13.35 2.19 -0.13
CA PHE A 75 13.64 1.17 -1.13
C PHE A 75 13.56 -0.23 -0.56
N THR A 76 13.99 -0.45 0.69
CA THR A 76 13.78 -1.73 1.41
C THR A 76 12.31 -2.13 1.43
N HIS A 77 11.42 -1.18 1.77
CA HIS A 77 9.98 -1.45 1.78
C HIS A 77 9.45 -1.80 0.38
N ILE A 78 9.82 -1.02 -0.64
CA ILE A 78 9.38 -1.26 -2.03
C ILE A 78 9.89 -2.62 -2.52
N TYR A 79 11.14 -2.96 -2.19
CA TYR A 79 11.78 -4.23 -2.53
C TYR A 79 11.00 -5.41 -1.93
N VAL A 80 10.75 -5.38 -0.61
CA VAL A 80 10.01 -6.45 0.06
C VAL A 80 8.58 -6.54 -0.46
N ARG A 81 7.90 -5.42 -0.74
CA ARG A 81 6.57 -5.43 -1.37
C ARG A 81 6.56 -6.17 -2.70
N THR A 82 7.49 -5.82 -3.57
CA THR A 82 7.60 -6.39 -4.91
C THR A 82 7.91 -7.89 -4.85
N LEU A 83 8.76 -8.30 -3.90
CA LEU A 83 9.04 -9.71 -3.61
C LEU A 83 7.81 -10.44 -3.07
N MET A 84 7.04 -9.85 -2.16
CA MET A 84 5.84 -10.50 -1.60
C MET A 84 4.74 -10.72 -2.65
N LEU A 85 4.56 -9.78 -3.60
CA LEU A 85 3.67 -9.99 -4.75
C LEU A 85 4.07 -11.24 -5.55
N ARG A 86 5.38 -11.43 -5.72
CA ARG A 86 5.93 -12.58 -6.43
C ARG A 86 5.73 -13.89 -5.67
N VAL A 87 6.08 -13.91 -4.39
CA VAL A 87 5.93 -15.09 -3.52
C VAL A 87 4.48 -15.56 -3.48
N HIS A 88 3.55 -14.61 -3.37
CA HIS A 88 2.12 -14.91 -3.24
C HIS A 88 1.34 -14.85 -4.56
N ILE A 89 2.02 -14.85 -5.71
CA ILE A 89 1.39 -14.65 -7.02
C ILE A 89 0.32 -15.70 -7.35
N LYS A 90 0.53 -16.97 -6.94
CA LYS A 90 -0.46 -18.05 -7.10
C LYS A 90 -1.73 -17.76 -6.30
N LYS A 91 -1.59 -17.33 -5.04
CA LYS A 91 -2.74 -16.98 -4.20
C LYS A 91 -3.48 -15.75 -4.71
N LEU A 92 -2.73 -14.73 -5.15
CA LEU A 92 -3.31 -13.55 -5.78
C LEU A 92 -4.05 -13.89 -7.07
N ARG A 93 -3.55 -14.84 -7.87
CA ARG A 93 -4.24 -15.35 -9.07
C ARG A 93 -5.60 -15.95 -8.73
N GLU A 94 -5.66 -16.84 -7.73
CA GLU A 94 -6.93 -17.43 -7.28
C GLU A 94 -7.93 -16.35 -6.85
N ILE A 95 -7.50 -15.41 -6.01
CA ILE A 95 -8.35 -14.33 -5.51
C ILE A 95 -8.83 -13.43 -6.65
N ILE A 96 -7.95 -13.06 -7.58
CA ILE A 96 -8.31 -12.22 -8.74
C ILE A 96 -9.26 -12.96 -9.68
N SER A 97 -9.09 -14.27 -9.86
CA SER A 97 -10.01 -15.07 -10.66
C SER A 97 -11.43 -15.06 -10.07
N GLU A 98 -11.56 -15.26 -8.75
CA GLU A 98 -12.87 -15.16 -8.07
C GLU A 98 -13.43 -13.74 -8.10
N PHE A 99 -12.59 -12.73 -7.85
CA PHE A 99 -12.94 -11.32 -7.93
C PHE A 99 -13.56 -10.94 -9.28
N LEU A 100 -13.01 -11.44 -10.40
CA LEU A 100 -13.51 -11.12 -11.73
C LEU A 100 -14.90 -11.72 -12.00
N LYS A 101 -15.25 -12.86 -11.38
CA LYS A 101 -16.59 -13.48 -11.51
C LYS A 101 -17.68 -12.59 -10.94
N ASP A 102 -17.38 -11.85 -9.86
CA ASP A 102 -18.31 -10.94 -9.19
C ASP A 102 -18.65 -9.67 -10.01
N TYR A 103 -18.07 -9.48 -11.20
CA TYR A 103 -18.43 -8.41 -12.14
C TYR A 103 -19.44 -8.83 -13.20
N HIS A 104 -19.96 -10.06 -13.13
CA HIS A 104 -21.08 -10.48 -13.93
C HIS A 104 -22.39 -10.23 -13.18
N VAL A 105 -23.42 -9.75 -13.89
CA VAL A 105 -24.72 -9.42 -13.29
C VAL A 105 -25.40 -10.62 -12.60
N SER A 106 -25.06 -11.85 -13.01
CA SER A 106 -25.59 -13.07 -12.38
C SER A 106 -25.11 -13.27 -10.93
N ALA A 107 -24.06 -12.57 -10.48
CA ALA A 107 -23.61 -12.61 -9.09
C ALA A 107 -24.54 -11.83 -8.13
N TYR A 108 -25.58 -11.16 -8.67
CA TYR A 108 -26.48 -10.25 -7.96
C TYR A 108 -27.94 -10.61 -8.20
N LYS A 109 -28.78 -10.48 -7.16
CA LYS A 109 -30.22 -10.76 -7.22
C LYS A 109 -31.02 -9.58 -7.78
N ASN A 110 -30.58 -8.35 -7.52
CA ASN A 110 -31.27 -7.13 -7.93
C ASN A 110 -30.29 -5.96 -8.20
N SER A 111 -30.79 -4.86 -8.73
CA SER A 111 -29.99 -3.66 -9.03
C SER A 111 -29.48 -2.93 -7.78
N GLU A 112 -30.14 -3.09 -6.63
CA GLU A 112 -29.71 -2.48 -5.37
C GLU A 112 -28.40 -3.10 -4.86
N GLU A 113 -28.26 -4.42 -4.95
CA GLU A 113 -27.01 -5.11 -4.61
C GLU A 113 -25.86 -4.67 -5.53
N VAL A 114 -26.13 -4.47 -6.82
CA VAL A 114 -25.14 -3.94 -7.77
C VAL A 114 -24.76 -2.52 -7.39
N TYR A 115 -25.73 -1.66 -7.09
CA TYR A 115 -25.48 -0.28 -6.68
C TYR A 115 -24.63 -0.22 -5.40
N LEU A 116 -24.97 -1.03 -4.39
CA LEU A 116 -24.24 -1.14 -3.13
C LEU A 116 -22.79 -1.57 -3.37
N PHE A 117 -22.57 -2.67 -4.09
CA PHE A 117 -21.24 -3.17 -4.41
C PHE A 117 -20.40 -2.12 -5.19
N MET A 118 -21.01 -1.50 -6.20
CA MET A 118 -20.33 -0.47 -7.00
C MET A 118 -19.98 0.78 -6.18
N GLY A 119 -20.71 1.08 -5.10
CA GLY A 119 -20.34 2.10 -4.13
C GLY A 119 -18.97 1.85 -3.50
N TYR A 120 -18.68 0.62 -3.09
CA TYR A 120 -17.36 0.23 -2.56
C TYR A 120 -16.27 0.29 -3.62
N MET A 121 -16.58 -0.11 -4.86
CA MET A 121 -15.63 -0.02 -5.98
C MET A 121 -15.24 1.42 -6.31
N LYS A 122 -16.19 2.37 -6.21
CA LYS A 122 -15.91 3.79 -6.36
C LYS A 122 -15.00 4.31 -5.24
N LYS A 123 -15.23 3.91 -3.98
CA LYS A 123 -14.33 4.24 -2.85
C LYS A 123 -12.92 3.68 -3.07
N GLY A 124 -12.78 2.42 -3.47
CA GLY A 124 -11.49 1.82 -3.80
C GLY A 124 -10.76 2.57 -4.90
N LYS A 125 -11.47 2.92 -5.99
CA LYS A 125 -10.91 3.72 -7.09
C LYS A 125 -10.42 5.10 -6.62
N PHE A 126 -11.18 5.76 -5.75
CA PHE A 126 -10.79 7.03 -5.15
C PHE A 126 -9.44 6.86 -4.45
N PHE A 127 -9.31 5.93 -3.49
CA PHE A 127 -8.06 5.74 -2.77
C PHE A 127 -6.88 5.33 -3.66
N VAL A 128 -7.10 4.47 -4.67
CA VAL A 128 -6.08 4.12 -5.66
C VAL A 128 -5.58 5.33 -6.43
N LYS A 129 -6.48 6.23 -6.85
CA LYS A 129 -6.12 7.46 -7.56
C LYS A 129 -5.23 8.35 -6.69
N TYR A 130 -5.62 8.61 -5.45
CA TYR A 130 -4.84 9.44 -4.54
C TYR A 130 -3.49 8.81 -4.20
N ALA A 131 -3.44 7.51 -3.88
CA ALA A 131 -2.19 6.81 -3.61
C ALA A 131 -1.23 6.89 -4.81
N THR A 132 -1.73 6.67 -6.03
CA THR A 132 -0.92 6.76 -7.26
C THR A 132 -0.38 8.17 -7.47
N ILE A 133 -1.20 9.21 -7.30
CA ILE A 133 -0.79 10.62 -7.47
C ILE A 133 0.33 10.97 -6.49
N PHE A 134 0.15 10.68 -5.20
CA PHE A 134 1.14 11.02 -4.17
C PHE A 134 2.47 10.26 -4.36
N VAL A 135 2.40 8.98 -4.75
CA VAL A 135 3.60 8.20 -5.08
C VAL A 135 4.31 8.77 -6.31
N ALA A 136 3.58 9.11 -7.37
CA ALA A 136 4.16 9.74 -8.56
C ALA A 136 4.79 11.10 -8.25
N MET A 137 4.12 11.93 -7.44
CA MET A 137 4.66 13.21 -6.96
C MET A 137 5.94 13.01 -6.14
N THR A 138 5.99 12.02 -5.26
CA THR A 138 7.18 11.70 -4.45
C THR A 138 8.34 11.26 -5.34
N VAL A 139 8.13 10.28 -6.22
CA VAL A 139 9.19 9.79 -7.10
C VAL A 139 9.72 10.91 -7.99
N THR A 140 8.82 11.71 -8.58
CA THR A 140 9.19 12.82 -9.47
C THR A 140 9.92 13.94 -8.72
N SER A 141 9.40 14.36 -7.56
CA SER A 141 10.04 15.42 -6.76
C SER A 141 11.41 15.00 -6.21
N TRP A 142 11.57 13.74 -5.82
CA TRP A 142 12.86 13.21 -5.37
C TRP A 142 13.85 13.13 -6.53
N PHE A 143 13.40 12.68 -7.70
CA PHE A 143 14.25 12.57 -8.89
C PHE A 143 14.75 13.94 -9.36
N ILE A 144 13.90 14.97 -9.36
CA ILE A 144 14.21 16.34 -9.81
C ILE A 144 14.93 17.18 -8.73
N ARG A 145 14.98 16.70 -7.47
CA ARG A 145 15.60 17.42 -6.33
C ARG A 145 16.99 17.97 -6.63
N PRO A 146 17.94 17.24 -7.25
CA PRO A 146 19.28 17.76 -7.49
C PRO A 146 19.34 18.93 -8.48
N ILE A 147 18.35 19.05 -9.38
CA ILE A 147 18.26 20.15 -10.35
C ILE A 147 17.70 21.41 -9.67
N THR A 148 16.74 21.24 -8.76
CA THR A 148 16.04 22.34 -8.10
C THR A 148 16.73 22.85 -6.83
N SER A 149 17.61 22.06 -6.23
CA SER A 149 18.48 22.50 -5.14
C SER A 149 19.79 22.99 -5.73
N SER A 150 20.03 24.31 -5.69
CA SER A 150 21.20 24.96 -6.25
C SER A 150 22.48 24.21 -5.90
N SER A 151 23.16 23.65 -6.91
CA SER A 151 24.37 22.85 -6.81
C SER A 151 25.62 23.69 -6.47
N VAL A 152 25.48 24.74 -5.67
CA VAL A 152 26.54 25.70 -5.36
C VAL A 152 26.71 25.82 -3.84
N GLN A 153 27.65 25.06 -3.30
CA GLN A 153 28.39 25.49 -2.11
C GLN A 153 29.85 25.57 -2.51
N ALA A 154 30.25 26.74 -3.01
CA ALA A 154 31.66 27.10 -3.05
C ALA A 154 32.14 27.23 -1.59
N PRO A 155 33.25 26.59 -1.20
CA PRO A 155 33.96 26.97 0.02
C PRO A 155 34.33 28.46 -0.08
N HIS A 156 34.11 29.22 1.00
CA HIS A 156 34.34 30.67 1.05
C HIS A 156 35.79 31.09 0.70
N ASN A 157 36.73 30.13 0.63
CA ASN A 157 38.17 30.35 0.43
C ASN A 157 38.79 29.62 -0.79
N SER A 158 38.03 29.31 -1.84
CA SER A 158 38.61 28.75 -3.07
C SER A 158 38.14 29.48 -4.32
N THR A 159 39.09 30.00 -5.10
CA THR A 159 38.94 30.74 -6.37
C THR A 159 38.36 29.90 -7.52
N ILE A 160 38.10 28.61 -7.32
CA ILE A 160 37.52 27.70 -8.31
C ILE A 160 36.19 27.17 -7.75
N PRO A 161 35.04 27.44 -8.38
CA PRO A 161 33.77 26.83 -7.98
C PRO A 161 33.86 25.31 -8.20
N LYS A 162 34.06 24.55 -7.12
CA LYS A 162 33.90 23.08 -7.16
C LYS A 162 32.43 22.76 -7.35
N PHE A 163 32.05 22.40 -8.57
CA PHE A 163 30.73 21.84 -8.86
C PHE A 163 30.60 20.49 -8.15
N THR A 164 29.84 20.43 -7.06
CA THR A 164 29.44 19.17 -6.46
C THR A 164 28.27 18.59 -7.24
N TYR A 165 28.54 17.54 -8.01
CA TYR A 165 27.53 16.76 -8.71
C TYR A 165 26.66 15.99 -7.71
N VAL A 166 25.39 16.38 -7.57
CA VAL A 166 24.44 15.70 -6.68
C VAL A 166 23.58 14.75 -7.51
N LEU A 167 23.60 13.46 -7.21
CA LEU A 167 22.76 12.47 -7.88
C LEU A 167 21.34 12.43 -7.28
N PRO A 168 20.31 12.00 -8.04
CA PRO A 168 18.93 11.83 -7.56
C PRO A 168 18.82 10.89 -6.36
N TYR A 169 19.58 9.81 -6.41
CA TYR A 169 19.64 8.75 -5.42
C TYR A 169 21.09 8.50 -5.04
N LYS A 170 21.34 8.12 -3.79
CA LYS A 170 22.68 7.96 -3.23
C LYS A 170 23.19 6.54 -3.41
N PHE A 171 23.39 6.16 -4.67
CA PHE A 171 24.01 4.88 -5.01
C PHE A 171 25.53 5.02 -5.01
N HIS A 172 26.23 4.00 -4.54
CA HIS A 172 27.66 3.95 -4.68
C HIS A 172 28.02 3.74 -6.16
N VAL A 173 28.82 4.65 -6.71
CA VAL A 173 29.31 4.58 -8.09
C VAL A 173 30.77 4.17 -8.04
N PHE A 174 31.12 3.05 -8.69
CA PHE A 174 32.47 2.48 -8.69
C PHE A 174 33.46 3.23 -9.61
N TYR A 175 33.03 4.32 -10.23
CA TYR A 175 33.86 5.17 -11.08
C TYR A 175 33.73 6.64 -10.66
N PRO A 176 34.79 7.46 -10.83
CA PRO A 176 34.77 8.85 -10.42
C PRO A 176 33.97 9.72 -11.42
N ILE A 177 33.10 10.59 -10.91
CA ILE A 177 32.32 11.54 -11.72
C ILE A 177 33.14 12.82 -11.92
N ASN A 178 34.05 12.78 -12.90
CA ASN A 178 35.00 13.87 -13.16
C ASN A 178 34.57 14.82 -14.29
N SER A 179 33.47 14.52 -14.98
CA SER A 179 32.98 15.35 -16.10
C SER A 179 31.46 15.49 -16.08
N TYR A 180 30.97 16.59 -16.65
CA TYR A 180 29.53 16.81 -16.83
C TYR A 180 28.87 15.70 -17.66
N ARG A 181 29.58 15.16 -18.67
CA ARG A 181 29.10 14.02 -19.46
C ARG A 181 28.89 12.77 -18.59
N ALA A 182 29.87 12.43 -17.75
CA ALA A 182 29.75 11.30 -16.83
C ALA A 182 28.60 11.49 -15.83
N TYR A 183 28.40 12.73 -15.34
CA TYR A 183 27.27 13.07 -14.47
C TYR A 183 25.92 12.84 -15.16
N VAL A 184 25.72 13.39 -16.36
CA VAL A 184 24.46 13.25 -17.11
C VAL A 184 24.16 11.78 -17.44
N LEU A 185 25.16 11.01 -17.86
CA LEU A 185 25.00 9.58 -18.14
C LEU A 185 24.59 8.81 -16.88
N THR A 186 25.26 9.07 -15.74
CA THR A 186 24.93 8.43 -14.46
C THR A 186 23.52 8.81 -14.01
N TYR A 187 23.15 10.08 -14.16
CA TYR A 187 21.81 10.58 -13.83
C TYR A 187 20.72 9.86 -14.64
N ILE A 188 20.90 9.74 -15.96
CA ILE A 188 19.94 9.04 -16.85
C ILE A 188 19.84 7.55 -16.48
N SER A 189 20.96 6.93 -16.10
CA SER A 189 21.00 5.52 -15.69
C SER A 189 20.16 5.20 -14.45
N HIS A 190 19.85 6.20 -13.60
CA HIS A 190 18.97 6.05 -12.44
C HIS A 190 17.47 6.11 -12.81
N GLY A 191 17.12 6.59 -14.01
CA GLY A 191 15.75 6.72 -14.49
C GLY A 191 14.97 5.39 -14.51
N PRO A 192 15.52 4.29 -15.08
CA PRO A 192 14.89 2.97 -15.04
C PRO A 192 14.57 2.49 -13.62
N PHE A 193 15.45 2.75 -12.65
CA PHE A 193 15.20 2.40 -11.25
C PHE A 193 14.02 3.17 -10.66
N ALA A 194 13.93 4.49 -10.88
CA ALA A 194 12.80 5.31 -10.45
C ALA A 194 11.47 4.77 -11.00
N PHE A 195 11.49 4.34 -12.26
CA PHE A 195 10.32 3.77 -12.93
C PHE A 195 9.91 2.41 -12.35
N ILE A 196 10.86 1.46 -12.23
CA ILE A 196 10.59 0.11 -11.70
C ILE A 196 10.12 0.18 -10.25
N SER A 197 10.80 0.94 -9.39
CA SER A 197 10.44 1.09 -7.98
C SER A 197 9.07 1.75 -7.80
N GLY A 198 8.79 2.83 -8.56
CA GLY A 198 7.51 3.52 -8.53
C GLY A 198 6.35 2.61 -8.97
N LEU A 199 6.50 1.92 -10.11
CA LEU A 199 5.47 1.00 -10.60
C LEU A 199 5.23 -0.18 -9.66
N GLY A 200 6.29 -0.71 -9.03
CA GLY A 200 6.17 -1.83 -8.08
C GLY A 200 5.39 -1.43 -6.85
N HIS A 201 5.69 -0.24 -6.32
CA HIS A 201 4.98 0.33 -5.19
C HIS A 201 3.50 0.57 -5.49
N VAL A 202 3.19 1.23 -6.62
CA VAL A 202 1.81 1.52 -7.03
C VAL A 202 1.03 0.24 -7.28
N THR A 203 1.61 -0.73 -8.00
CA THR A 203 0.94 -2.00 -8.33
C THR A 203 0.53 -2.76 -7.07
N SER A 204 1.46 -2.91 -6.12
CA SER A 204 1.20 -3.60 -4.86
C SER A 204 0.09 -2.92 -4.05
N GLY A 205 0.13 -1.58 -3.97
CA GLY A 205 -0.89 -0.81 -3.27
C GLY A 205 -2.27 -0.90 -3.93
N CYS A 206 -2.32 -0.86 -5.27
CA CYS A 206 -3.56 -0.96 -6.04
C CYS A 206 -4.28 -2.28 -5.78
N PHE A 207 -3.56 -3.41 -5.83
CA PHE A 207 -4.14 -4.72 -5.56
C PHE A 207 -4.71 -4.81 -4.14
N LEU A 208 -3.95 -4.39 -3.12
CA LEU A 208 -4.43 -4.43 -1.74
C LEU A 208 -5.70 -3.61 -1.56
N ILE A 209 -5.71 -2.36 -2.05
CA ILE A 209 -6.87 -1.46 -1.92
C ILE A 209 -8.08 -2.03 -2.64
N MET A 210 -7.95 -2.41 -3.91
CA MET A 210 -9.09 -2.90 -4.71
C MET A 210 -9.65 -4.21 -4.18
N LEU A 211 -8.80 -5.18 -3.86
CA LEU A 211 -9.25 -6.48 -3.36
C LEU A 211 -9.93 -6.35 -1.99
N SER A 212 -9.42 -5.49 -1.11
CA SER A 212 -10.03 -5.31 0.21
C SER A 212 -11.37 -4.59 0.13
N PHE A 213 -11.51 -3.52 -0.67
CA PHE A 213 -12.81 -2.89 -0.92
C PHE A 213 -13.79 -3.83 -1.62
N HIS A 214 -13.30 -4.78 -2.42
CA HIS A 214 -14.13 -5.80 -3.06
C HIS A 214 -14.75 -6.73 -2.05
N VAL A 215 -13.90 -7.30 -1.19
CA VAL A 215 -14.37 -8.16 -0.10
C VAL A 215 -15.32 -7.37 0.81
N SER A 216 -15.02 -6.13 1.20
CA SER A 216 -15.95 -5.30 1.96
C SER A 216 -17.30 -5.10 1.24
N GLY A 217 -17.28 -4.80 -0.06
CA GLY A 217 -18.51 -4.59 -0.83
C GLY A 217 -19.35 -5.86 -0.97
N ARG A 218 -18.72 -7.01 -1.16
CA ARG A 218 -19.41 -8.31 -1.20
C ARG A 218 -19.92 -8.73 0.18
N LEU A 219 -19.21 -8.45 1.26
CA LEU A 219 -19.70 -8.65 2.63
C LEU A 219 -20.93 -7.77 2.92
N ALA A 220 -20.94 -6.53 2.42
CA ALA A 220 -22.10 -5.64 2.54
C ALA A 220 -23.34 -6.23 1.86
N VAL A 221 -23.18 -6.72 0.62
CA VAL A 221 -24.26 -7.42 -0.12
C VAL A 221 -24.67 -8.72 0.58
N LEU A 222 -23.73 -9.45 1.16
CA LEU A 222 -24.03 -10.66 1.92
C LEU A 222 -24.87 -10.34 3.16
N ALA A 223 -24.52 -9.27 3.89
CA ALA A 223 -25.29 -8.84 5.07
C ALA A 223 -26.73 -8.45 4.70
N THR A 224 -26.96 -7.78 3.56
CA THR A 224 -28.33 -7.48 3.10
C THR A 224 -29.11 -8.75 2.77
N ARG A 225 -28.47 -9.74 2.14
CA ARG A 225 -29.10 -11.05 1.85
C ARG A 225 -29.46 -11.81 3.13
N ILE A 226 -28.59 -11.82 4.14
CA ILE A 226 -28.87 -12.46 5.42
C ILE A 226 -30.05 -11.79 6.13
N ASN A 227 -30.10 -10.45 6.15
CA ASN A 227 -31.22 -9.73 6.75
C ASN A 227 -32.55 -9.99 6.04
N ALA A 228 -32.53 -10.24 4.72
CA ALA A 228 -33.72 -10.55 3.95
C ALA A 228 -34.36 -11.89 4.34
N LEU A 229 -33.61 -12.80 4.97
CA LEU A 229 -34.15 -14.08 5.48
C LEU A 229 -35.30 -13.87 6.48
N LYS A 230 -35.29 -12.75 7.22
CA LYS A 230 -36.33 -12.39 8.19
C LYS A 230 -37.73 -12.29 7.58
N TYR A 231 -37.83 -11.85 6.32
CA TYR A 231 -39.10 -11.58 5.66
C TYR A 231 -39.60 -12.75 4.82
N ARG A 232 -38.87 -13.88 4.84
CA ARG A 232 -39.24 -15.06 4.07
C ARG A 232 -40.24 -15.91 4.83
N LYS A 233 -41.08 -16.63 4.09
CA LYS A 233 -42.02 -17.61 4.65
C LYS A 233 -41.55 -19.05 4.42
N GLU A 234 -40.90 -19.32 3.30
CA GLU A 234 -40.47 -20.67 2.89
C GLU A 234 -39.13 -20.66 2.12
N GLY A 235 -38.53 -21.84 1.94
CA GLY A 235 -37.33 -22.00 1.10
C GLY A 235 -36.04 -21.49 1.74
N TYR A 236 -35.96 -21.45 3.08
CA TYR A 236 -34.78 -21.01 3.83
C TYR A 236 -33.52 -21.80 3.45
N ARG A 237 -33.65 -23.13 3.28
CA ARG A 237 -32.49 -24.01 3.10
C ARG A 237 -31.64 -23.66 1.88
N LYS A 238 -32.26 -23.46 0.72
CA LYS A 238 -31.53 -23.15 -0.53
C LYS A 238 -30.80 -21.82 -0.43
N GLU A 239 -31.47 -20.79 0.07
CA GLU A 239 -30.89 -19.45 0.19
C GLU A 239 -29.82 -19.39 1.29
N LEU A 240 -30.04 -20.09 2.40
CA LEU A 240 -29.04 -20.25 3.45
C LEU A 240 -27.78 -20.94 2.92
N ASN A 241 -27.91 -22.01 2.13
CA ASN A 241 -26.77 -22.68 1.50
C ASN A 241 -25.99 -21.73 0.56
N GLU A 242 -26.69 -20.92 -0.24
CA GLU A 242 -26.06 -19.89 -1.07
C GLU A 242 -25.31 -18.85 -0.22
N ILE A 243 -25.92 -18.37 0.87
CA ILE A 243 -25.33 -17.42 1.82
C ILE A 243 -24.08 -18.01 2.47
N ILE A 244 -24.13 -19.26 2.94
CA ILE A 244 -22.99 -19.94 3.60
C ILE A 244 -21.84 -20.12 2.61
N PHE A 245 -22.14 -20.54 1.38
CA PHE A 245 -21.15 -20.69 0.33
C PHE A 245 -20.47 -19.35 -0.01
N GLU A 246 -21.26 -18.29 -0.20
CA GLU A 246 -20.74 -16.94 -0.44
C GLU A 246 -19.90 -16.45 0.76
N HIS A 247 -20.37 -16.64 2.00
CA HIS A 247 -19.63 -16.25 3.20
C HIS A 247 -18.28 -16.97 3.27
N SER A 248 -18.25 -18.28 3.07
CA SER A 248 -17.03 -19.08 3.05
C SER A 248 -16.07 -18.62 1.94
N ARG A 249 -16.58 -18.36 0.73
CA ARG A 249 -15.79 -17.80 -0.38
C ARG A 249 -15.14 -16.47 0.01
N LEU A 250 -15.91 -15.54 0.56
CA LEU A 250 -15.40 -14.22 0.96
C LEU A 250 -14.39 -14.28 2.09
N LEU A 251 -14.60 -15.17 3.07
CA LEU A 251 -13.62 -15.43 4.14
C LEU A 251 -12.31 -15.97 3.58
N ASN A 252 -12.37 -16.90 2.63
CA ASN A 252 -11.18 -17.45 1.96
C ASN A 252 -10.44 -16.40 1.13
N MET A 253 -11.17 -15.50 0.45
CA MET A 253 -10.57 -14.36 -0.25
C MET A 253 -9.88 -13.41 0.74
N GLY A 254 -10.56 -13.03 1.82
CA GLY A 254 -10.02 -12.13 2.86
C GLY A 254 -8.77 -12.69 3.54
N GLU A 255 -8.78 -13.97 3.93
CA GLU A 255 -7.61 -14.63 4.53
C GLU A 255 -6.47 -14.77 3.51
N GLY A 256 -6.80 -15.00 2.24
CA GLY A 256 -5.81 -15.00 1.15
C GLY A 256 -5.11 -13.66 0.97
N ILE A 257 -5.86 -12.54 1.03
CA ILE A 257 -5.31 -11.18 0.99
C ILE A 257 -4.41 -10.96 2.21
N LYS A 258 -4.91 -11.27 3.41
CA LYS A 258 -4.15 -11.12 4.65
C LYS A 258 -2.82 -11.89 4.60
N LYS A 259 -2.84 -13.15 4.17
CA LYS A 259 -1.63 -13.98 4.03
C LYS A 259 -0.63 -13.39 3.03
N ALA A 260 -1.11 -12.83 1.93
CA ALA A 260 -0.24 -12.25 0.89
C ALA A 260 0.43 -10.94 1.32
N TYR A 261 -0.18 -10.19 2.25
CA TYR A 261 0.25 -8.83 2.60
C TYR A 261 0.78 -8.67 4.04
N THR A 262 0.62 -9.66 4.92
CA THR A 262 0.98 -9.53 6.35
C THR A 262 2.42 -9.08 6.57
N THR A 263 3.39 -9.71 5.92
CA THR A 263 4.83 -9.38 6.03
C THR A 263 5.13 -8.00 5.46
N SER A 264 4.58 -7.70 4.28
CA SER A 264 4.77 -6.40 3.64
C SER A 264 4.20 -5.25 4.48
N LEU A 265 3.03 -5.46 5.09
CA LEU A 265 2.38 -4.45 5.92
C LEU A 265 3.14 -4.21 7.23
N LEU A 266 3.73 -5.25 7.82
CA LEU A 266 4.58 -5.13 9.01
C LEU A 266 5.81 -4.26 8.72
N ILE A 267 6.54 -4.59 7.65
CA ILE A 267 7.74 -3.85 7.26
C ILE A 267 7.39 -2.41 6.91
N TYR A 268 6.25 -2.19 6.25
CA TYR A 268 5.77 -0.84 5.97
C TYR A 268 5.47 -0.04 7.24
N LEU A 269 4.85 -0.65 8.25
CA LEU A 269 4.52 0.02 9.50
C LEU A 269 5.79 0.44 10.25
N ILE A 270 6.77 -0.47 10.35
CA ILE A 270 8.05 -0.21 11.02
C ILE A 270 8.84 0.86 10.26
N ASN A 271 9.10 0.64 8.96
CA ASN A 271 9.87 1.58 8.15
C ASN A 271 9.15 2.92 8.02
N GLY A 272 7.83 2.93 7.86
CA GLY A 272 7.03 4.14 7.76
C GLY A 272 7.10 5.00 9.01
N SER A 273 7.04 4.39 10.20
CA SER A 273 7.16 5.12 11.48
C SER A 273 8.54 5.76 11.62
N ILE A 274 9.61 5.04 11.27
CA ILE A 274 10.98 5.55 11.28
C ILE A 274 11.16 6.66 10.23
N LEU A 275 10.61 6.48 9.02
CA LEU A 275 10.67 7.46 7.93
C LEU A 275 9.98 8.77 8.30
N ILE A 276 8.79 8.73 8.92
CA ILE A 276 8.09 9.94 9.38
C ILE A 276 8.99 10.72 10.36
N CYS A 277 9.63 10.02 11.29
CA CYS A 277 10.54 10.64 12.26
C CYS A 277 11.78 11.25 11.59
N ILE A 278 12.48 10.49 10.74
CA ILE A 278 13.70 10.96 10.05
C ILE A 278 13.41 12.15 9.14
N ILE A 279 12.35 12.07 8.33
CA ILE A 279 11.98 13.17 7.41
C ILE A 279 11.52 14.39 8.21
N GLY A 280 10.75 14.19 9.28
CA GLY A 280 10.38 15.26 10.20
C GLY A 280 11.60 15.97 10.79
N TYR A 281 12.61 15.20 11.22
CA TYR A 281 13.87 15.74 11.75
C TYR A 281 14.65 16.52 10.68
N GLN A 282 14.72 16.01 9.44
CA GLN A 282 15.35 16.72 8.32
C GLN A 282 14.66 18.04 7.99
N ILE A 283 13.33 18.08 8.06
CA ILE A 283 12.55 19.31 7.87
C ILE A 283 12.90 20.31 8.99
N LEU A 284 12.86 19.89 10.26
CA LEU A 284 13.21 20.74 11.40
C LEU A 284 14.62 21.32 11.29
N LEU A 285 15.61 20.46 10.98
CA LEU A 285 17.00 20.85 10.76
C LEU A 285 17.16 21.98 9.74
N ILE A 286 16.46 21.89 8.62
CA ILE A 286 16.56 22.89 7.55
C ILE A 286 15.93 24.22 7.99
N PHE A 287 14.81 24.16 8.73
CA PHE A 287 14.18 25.35 9.31
C PHE A 287 15.07 26.03 10.36
N THR A 288 15.62 25.27 11.31
CA THR A 288 16.41 25.83 12.42
C THR A 288 17.75 26.40 11.95
N LEU A 289 18.41 25.74 10.98
CA LEU A 289 19.70 26.17 10.46
C LEU A 289 19.59 27.26 9.38
N GLY A 290 18.37 27.73 9.04
CA GLY A 290 18.15 28.77 8.04
C GLY A 290 18.69 28.43 6.65
N ILE A 291 18.87 27.14 6.35
CA ILE A 291 19.50 26.71 5.09
C ILE A 291 18.48 26.91 3.97
N LYS A 292 18.81 27.76 2.98
CA LYS A 292 18.01 27.94 1.75
C LYS A 292 18.05 26.67 0.88
N LYS A 293 17.29 25.65 1.27
CA LYS A 293 17.11 24.38 0.55
C LYS A 293 15.66 24.22 0.12
N ASN A 294 15.45 23.58 -1.04
CA ASN A 294 14.12 23.20 -1.48
C ASN A 294 13.54 22.12 -0.55
N LEU A 295 12.54 22.49 0.24
CA LEU A 295 11.87 21.61 1.22
C LEU A 295 10.74 20.78 0.62
N THR A 296 10.22 21.18 -0.55
CA THR A 296 9.09 20.52 -1.22
C THR A 296 9.21 18.99 -1.30
N PRO A 297 10.33 18.37 -1.72
CA PRO A 297 10.41 16.91 -1.80
C PRO A 297 10.27 16.21 -0.45
N PHE A 298 10.76 16.79 0.65
CA PHE A 298 10.61 16.21 1.99
C PHE A 298 9.16 16.27 2.47
N PHE A 299 8.47 17.39 2.23
CA PHE A 299 7.05 17.53 2.54
C PHE A 299 6.17 16.58 1.73
N VAL A 300 6.42 16.45 0.43
CA VAL A 300 5.67 15.50 -0.42
C VAL A 300 5.91 14.06 0.05
N PHE A 301 7.14 13.73 0.45
CA PHE A 301 7.47 12.39 0.91
C PHE A 301 6.80 12.04 2.24
N ILE A 302 6.91 12.88 3.28
CA ILE A 302 6.26 12.61 4.57
C ILE A 302 4.74 12.52 4.43
N MET A 303 4.13 13.39 3.62
CA MET A 303 2.70 13.34 3.33
C MET A 303 2.30 12.04 2.63
N THR A 304 3.12 11.55 1.70
CA THR A 304 2.86 10.29 1.01
C THR A 304 2.92 9.09 1.96
N VAL A 305 3.94 9.02 2.82
CA VAL A 305 4.06 7.94 3.80
C VAL A 305 2.84 7.92 4.73
N TYR A 306 2.50 9.09 5.28
CA TYR A 306 1.37 9.26 6.20
C TYR A 306 0.02 8.93 5.55
N LEU A 307 -0.21 9.42 4.33
CA LEU A 307 -1.43 9.18 3.57
C LEU A 307 -1.60 7.69 3.27
N VAL A 308 -0.55 6.99 2.86
CA VAL A 308 -0.63 5.56 2.56
C VAL A 308 -0.89 4.73 3.82
N ILE A 309 -0.29 5.06 4.97
CA ILE A 309 -0.64 4.42 6.27
C ILE A 309 -2.11 4.65 6.58
N THR A 310 -2.59 5.90 6.43
CA THR A 310 -3.99 6.28 6.67
C THR A 310 -4.94 5.48 5.78
N ILE A 311 -4.62 5.31 4.49
CA ILE A 311 -5.41 4.50 3.56
C ILE A 311 -5.52 3.04 4.05
N PHE A 312 -4.43 2.44 4.51
CA PHE A 312 -4.47 1.05 5.01
C PHE A 312 -5.26 0.91 6.31
N CYS A 313 -5.20 1.90 7.20
CA CYS A 313 -6.05 1.94 8.38
C CYS A 313 -7.54 2.04 7.99
N ILE A 314 -7.90 2.99 7.10
CA ILE A 314 -9.28 3.14 6.60
C ILE A 314 -9.77 1.84 5.95
N LEU A 315 -8.93 1.18 5.17
CA LEU A 315 -9.24 -0.06 4.49
C LEU A 315 -9.55 -1.20 5.46
N SER A 316 -8.70 -1.35 6.49
CA SER A 316 -8.90 -2.34 7.55
C SER A 316 -10.18 -2.07 8.35
N GLU A 317 -10.46 -0.81 8.70
CA GLU A 317 -11.69 -0.41 9.40
C GLU A 317 -12.95 -0.74 8.59
N HIS A 318 -12.94 -0.47 7.28
CA HIS A 318 -14.05 -0.86 6.40
C HIS A 318 -14.24 -2.38 6.35
N LEU A 319 -13.15 -3.15 6.27
CA LEU A 319 -13.22 -4.60 6.25
C LEU A 319 -13.77 -5.16 7.57
N ILE A 320 -13.31 -4.64 8.71
CA ILE A 320 -13.81 -4.99 10.04
C ILE A 320 -15.28 -4.64 10.18
N ALA A 321 -15.68 -3.43 9.76
CA ALA A 321 -17.06 -2.95 9.88
C ALA A 321 -18.02 -3.82 9.06
N GLU A 322 -17.71 -4.11 7.80
CA GLU A 322 -18.57 -4.96 6.96
C GLU A 322 -18.59 -6.42 7.46
N SER A 323 -17.47 -6.94 7.97
CA SER A 323 -17.44 -8.26 8.58
C SER A 323 -18.30 -8.35 9.85
N LYS A 324 -18.33 -7.30 10.68
CA LYS A 324 -19.21 -7.21 11.86
C LYS A 324 -20.67 -7.11 11.46
N LYS A 325 -21.00 -6.39 10.38
CA LYS A 325 -22.38 -6.33 9.86
C LYS A 325 -22.91 -7.69 9.45
N VAL A 326 -22.07 -8.55 8.86
CA VAL A 326 -22.44 -9.95 8.56
C VAL A 326 -22.74 -10.71 9.85
N SER A 327 -21.92 -10.58 10.89
CA SER A 327 -22.17 -11.19 12.20
C SER A 327 -23.49 -10.74 12.81
N ASN A 328 -23.78 -9.43 12.77
CA ASN A 328 -25.02 -8.87 13.28
C ASN A 328 -26.24 -9.32 12.45
N ALA A 329 -26.08 -9.46 11.13
CA ALA A 329 -27.15 -9.94 10.27
C ALA A 329 -27.52 -11.40 10.60
N PHE A 330 -26.53 -12.27 10.81
CA PHE A 330 -26.80 -13.65 11.25
C PHE A 330 -27.50 -13.70 12.61
N TRP A 331 -27.12 -12.83 13.54
CA TRP A 331 -27.80 -12.74 14.83
C TRP A 331 -29.27 -12.32 14.70
N ASN A 332 -29.56 -11.35 13.82
CA ASN A 332 -30.88 -10.72 13.68
C ASN A 332 -31.83 -11.42 12.69
N CYS A 333 -31.42 -12.52 12.05
CA CYS A 333 -32.20 -13.17 11.00
C CYS A 333 -33.39 -14.03 11.51
N GLN A 334 -33.74 -13.97 12.80
CA GLN A 334 -34.80 -14.78 13.43
C GLN A 334 -34.58 -16.29 13.30
N TRP A 335 -33.32 -16.73 13.40
CA TRP A 335 -32.88 -18.12 13.27
C TRP A 335 -33.57 -19.11 14.22
N TYR A 336 -34.16 -18.63 15.32
CA TYR A 336 -34.91 -19.41 16.30
C TYR A 336 -36.32 -19.80 15.83
N ASN A 337 -36.83 -19.18 14.75
CA ASN A 337 -38.09 -19.54 14.11
C ASN A 337 -37.91 -20.46 12.88
N MET A 338 -36.67 -20.86 12.57
CA MET A 338 -36.34 -21.69 11.41
C MET A 338 -36.26 -23.17 11.77
N ASP A 339 -36.26 -24.04 10.76
CA ASP A 339 -36.06 -25.48 10.94
C ASP A 339 -34.74 -25.79 11.65
N GLN A 340 -34.72 -26.86 12.45
CA GLN A 340 -33.61 -27.21 13.34
C GLN A 340 -32.26 -27.31 12.62
N ASP A 341 -32.23 -27.82 11.39
CA ASP A 341 -30.99 -27.91 10.59
C ASP A 341 -30.49 -26.54 10.13
N CYS A 342 -31.38 -25.62 9.77
CA CYS A 342 -31.01 -24.25 9.43
C CYS A 342 -30.49 -23.49 10.67
N THR A 343 -31.10 -23.72 11.84
CA THR A 343 -30.65 -23.14 13.11
C THR A 343 -29.22 -23.56 13.43
N LYS A 344 -28.89 -24.85 13.32
CA LYS A 344 -27.51 -25.36 13.57
C LYS A 344 -26.48 -24.67 12.68
N ASP A 345 -26.78 -24.55 11.39
CA ASP A 345 -25.88 -23.93 10.41
C ASP A 345 -25.68 -22.42 10.67
N ILE A 346 -26.75 -21.71 11.05
CA ILE A 346 -26.65 -20.29 11.41
C ILE A 346 -25.84 -20.08 12.68
N ILE A 347 -26.01 -20.93 13.71
CA ILE A 347 -25.20 -20.87 14.94
C ILE A 347 -23.70 -20.99 14.61
N PHE A 348 -23.34 -21.90 13.71
CA PHE A 348 -21.96 -22.01 13.24
C PHE A 348 -21.48 -20.73 12.53
N CYS A 349 -22.34 -20.14 11.68
CA CYS A 349 -22.05 -18.88 11.00
C CYS A 349 -21.89 -17.70 11.97
N ILE A 350 -22.70 -17.62 13.02
CA ILE A 350 -22.57 -16.62 14.09
C ILE A 350 -21.20 -16.78 14.76
N LYS A 351 -20.87 -17.99 15.22
CA LYS A 351 -19.58 -18.27 15.88
C LYS A 351 -18.39 -17.92 14.98
N ARG A 352 -18.47 -18.22 13.67
CA ARG A 352 -17.40 -17.89 12.72
C ARG A 352 -17.29 -16.39 12.45
N SER A 353 -18.42 -15.69 12.27
CA SER A 353 -18.45 -14.27 11.89
C SER A 353 -18.01 -13.31 13.01
N GLN A 354 -18.04 -13.77 14.28
CA GLN A 354 -17.44 -13.05 15.41
C GLN A 354 -15.92 -12.83 15.29
N LYS A 355 -15.23 -13.57 14.41
CA LYS A 355 -13.84 -13.31 14.03
C LYS A 355 -13.81 -12.48 12.74
N PRO A 356 -13.74 -11.14 12.84
CA PRO A 356 -13.84 -10.29 11.66
C PRO A 356 -12.61 -10.42 10.76
N LEU A 357 -12.82 -10.19 9.47
CA LEU A 357 -11.71 -9.97 8.55
C LEU A 357 -11.06 -8.61 8.84
N CYS A 358 -9.73 -8.60 8.91
CA CYS A 358 -8.95 -7.38 9.14
C CYS A 358 -7.59 -7.47 8.43
N LEU A 359 -6.97 -6.31 8.20
CA LEU A 359 -5.59 -6.26 7.72
C LEU A 359 -4.65 -6.34 8.92
N GLN A 360 -3.81 -7.37 8.94
CA GLN A 360 -2.81 -7.58 9.99
C GLN A 360 -1.41 -7.31 9.46
N ALA A 361 -0.59 -6.63 10.27
CA ALA A 361 0.85 -6.53 10.15
C ALA A 361 1.49 -7.63 11.02
N GLY A 362 2.08 -8.63 10.37
CA GLY A 362 2.59 -9.82 11.05
C GLY A 362 1.47 -10.57 11.79
N ALA A 363 1.79 -11.06 12.99
CA ALA A 363 0.84 -11.75 13.86
C ALA A 363 0.22 -10.84 14.94
N PHE A 364 0.66 -9.59 15.06
CA PHE A 364 0.47 -8.79 16.29
C PHE A 364 -0.36 -7.53 16.09
N PHE A 365 -0.16 -6.80 14.99
CA PHE A 365 -0.78 -5.49 14.81
C PHE A 365 -1.93 -5.55 13.82
N THR A 366 -3.11 -5.10 14.23
CA THR A 366 -4.23 -4.89 13.30
C THR A 366 -4.23 -3.44 12.85
N PHE A 367 -4.31 -3.18 11.54
CA PHE A 367 -4.46 -1.81 11.04
C PHE A 367 -5.80 -1.24 11.47
N GLY A 368 -5.81 0.03 11.85
CA GLY A 368 -7.00 0.74 12.30
C GLY A 368 -6.66 2.11 12.84
N ASN A 369 -7.66 2.81 13.37
CA ASN A 369 -7.49 4.16 13.90
C ASN A 369 -6.53 4.23 15.09
N LYS A 370 -6.54 3.18 15.93
CA LYS A 370 -5.62 3.04 17.06
C LYS A 370 -4.16 3.02 16.59
N THR A 371 -3.85 2.23 15.57
CA THR A 371 -2.51 2.13 14.98
C THR A 371 -2.05 3.45 14.39
N LEU A 372 -2.95 4.19 13.72
CA LEU A 372 -2.63 5.52 13.20
C LEU A 372 -2.26 6.49 14.34
N THR A 373 -3.02 6.48 15.44
CA THR A 373 -2.74 7.31 16.61
C THR A 373 -1.42 6.93 17.27
N GLU A 374 -1.13 5.64 17.42
CA GLU A 374 0.13 5.15 17.97
C GLU A 374 1.33 5.57 17.11
N VAL A 375 1.28 5.35 15.80
CA VAL A 375 2.35 5.77 14.87
C VAL A 375 2.60 7.28 14.96
N THR A 376 1.54 8.09 14.95
CA THR A 376 1.68 9.55 15.08
C THR A 376 2.29 9.96 16.42
N LYS A 377 1.79 9.41 17.53
CA LYS A 377 2.32 9.72 18.87
C LYS A 377 3.79 9.34 18.99
N THR A 378 4.14 8.14 18.56
CA THR A 378 5.52 7.63 18.61
C THR A 378 6.45 8.46 17.73
N ALA A 379 6.05 8.78 16.49
CA ALA A 379 6.86 9.61 15.60
C ALA A 379 7.07 11.03 16.17
N MET A 380 6.03 11.66 16.72
CA MET A 380 6.13 12.99 17.35
C MET A 380 6.96 12.97 18.64
N GLY A 381 6.86 11.91 19.43
CA GLY A 381 7.69 11.70 20.63
C GLY A 381 9.17 11.63 20.26
N TYR A 382 9.54 10.77 19.31
CA TYR A 382 10.94 10.66 18.85
C TYR A 382 11.43 11.95 18.19
N LEU A 383 10.59 12.62 17.40
CA LEU A 383 10.94 13.91 16.81
C LEU A 383 11.24 14.98 17.87
N SER A 384 10.47 15.01 18.96
CA SER A 384 10.70 15.94 20.08
C SER A 384 12.02 15.67 20.78
N VAL A 385 12.37 14.40 21.00
CA VAL A 385 13.66 13.99 21.55
C VAL A 385 14.82 14.44 20.63
N LEU A 386 14.73 14.16 19.33
CA LEU A 386 15.74 14.57 18.35
C LEU A 386 15.90 16.09 18.27
N ARG A 387 14.80 16.84 18.40
CA ARG A 387 14.85 18.31 18.46
C ARG A 387 15.61 18.80 19.69
N ASN A 388 15.41 18.19 20.86
CA ASN A 388 16.12 18.59 22.08
C ASN A 388 17.63 18.36 21.97
N PHE A 389 18.05 17.23 21.39
CA PHE A 389 19.47 16.98 21.11
C PHE A 389 20.07 18.04 20.18
N LEU A 390 19.33 18.45 19.15
CA LEU A 390 19.78 19.50 18.23
C LEU A 390 19.95 20.86 18.93
N LEU A 391 19.05 21.20 19.85
CA LEU A 391 19.16 22.44 20.63
C LEU A 391 20.34 22.39 21.60
N ALA A 392 20.57 21.25 22.24
CA ALA A 392 21.70 21.05 23.15
C ALA A 392 23.06 21.07 22.46
N GLU A 393 23.14 20.71 21.17
CA GLU A 393 24.37 20.80 20.37
C GLU A 393 24.66 22.25 19.90
N GLN A 394 23.68 23.15 19.98
CA GLN A 394 23.81 24.57 19.63
C GLN A 394 24.08 25.49 20.83
N SER A 395 23.82 25.02 22.06
CA SER A 395 24.17 25.68 23.32
C SER A 395 25.58 25.30 23.75
#